data_AF-A0A419EUE8-F1
#
_entry.id   AF-A0A419EUE8-F1
#
_cell.length_a   1.000
_cell.length_b   1.000
_cell.length_c   1.000
_cell.angle_alpha   90.00
_cell.angle_beta   90.00
_cell.angle_gamma   90.00
#
_symmetry.space_group_name_H-M   'P 1'
#
loop_
_entity.id
_entity.type
_entity.pdbx_description
1 polymer ?
#
loop_
_entity_poly.entity_id
_entity_poly.type
_entity_poly.pdbx_seq_one_letter_code
_entity_poly.pdbx_strand_id
1 'polypeptide(L)' 'MKITKDMKIADVLKKHPASKIVLLKYIPACITCGGASAESIERGARMHGIDPDVLVNELNRAPKPREKSEA' A
#
# COMPACT_ATOMS: atom_id res chain seq x y z
N MET A 1 -8.99 -7.41 5.65
CA MET A 1 -8.59 -7.97 4.34
C MET A 1 -7.12 -8.34 4.39
N LYS A 2 -6.70 -9.46 3.79
CA LYS A 2 -5.29 -9.76 3.56
C LYS A 2 -4.86 -9.11 2.25
N ILE A 3 -3.83 -8.27 2.29
CA ILE A 3 -3.26 -7.61 1.12
C ILE A 3 -2.32 -8.59 0.41
N THR A 4 -2.40 -8.67 -0.92
CA THR A 4 -1.50 -9.47 -1.76
C THR A 4 -0.79 -8.58 -2.78
N LYS A 5 0.32 -9.07 -3.34
CA LYS A 5 1.17 -8.31 -4.27
C LYS A 5 0.50 -7.99 -5.62
N ASP A 6 -0.51 -8.79 -6.00
CA ASP A 6 -1.28 -8.62 -7.23
C ASP A 6 -2.34 -7.51 -7.13
N MET A 7 -2.64 -7.04 -5.92
CA MET A 7 -3.63 -5.98 -5.72
C MET A 7 -3.13 -4.65 -6.25
N LYS A 8 -4.06 -3.86 -6.79
CA LYS A 8 -3.78 -2.47 -7.16
C LYS A 8 -3.56 -1.61 -5.94
N ILE A 9 -2.58 -0.71 -6.02
CA ILE A 9 -2.24 0.22 -4.95
C ILE A 9 -3.45 1.09 -4.57
N ALA A 10 -4.20 1.59 -5.55
CA ALA A 10 -5.40 2.39 -5.28
C ALA A 10 -6.51 1.61 -4.55
N ASP A 11 -6.70 0.32 -4.88
CA ASP A 11 -7.71 -0.51 -4.21
C ASP A 11 -7.32 -0.79 -2.76
N VAL A 12 -6.03 -0.99 -2.50
CA VAL A 12 -5.50 -1.13 -1.14
C VAL A 12 -5.67 0.16 -0.36
N LEU A 13 -5.37 1.32 -0.94
CA LEU A 13 -5.57 2.62 -0.29
C LEU A 13 -7.05 2.92 0.01
N LYS A 14 -7.96 2.54 -0.89
CA LYS A 14 -9.42 2.67 -0.67
C LYS A 14 -9.92 1.79 0.46
N LYS A 15 -9.47 0.53 0.52
CA LYS A 15 -9.91 -0.45 1.53
C LYS A 15 -9.16 -0.33 2.86
N HIS A 16 -7.95 0.22 2.82
CA HIS A 16 -7.02 0.28 3.95
C HIS A 16 -6.25 1.60 3.93
N PRO A 17 -6.89 2.73 4.27
CA PRO A 17 -6.26 4.05 4.18
C PRO A 17 -5.00 4.20 5.03
N ALA A 18 -4.87 3.44 6.13
CA ALA A 18 -3.66 3.38 6.96
C ALA A 18 -2.43 2.87 6.18
N SER A 19 -2.62 2.12 5.09
CA SER A 19 -1.55 1.66 4.21
C SER A 19 -0.83 2.80 3.49
N LYS A 20 -1.42 4.01 3.46
CA LYS A 20 -0.78 5.20 2.89
C LYS A 20 0.57 5.51 3.55
N ILE A 21 0.69 5.34 4.86
CA ILE A 21 1.93 5.60 5.60
C ILE A 21 3.04 4.64 5.15
N VAL A 22 2.69 3.36 4.98
CA VAL A 22 3.62 2.33 4.49
C VAL A 22 4.01 2.61 3.04
N LEU A 23 3.04 2.90 2.17
CA LEU A 23 3.31 3.22 0.77
C LEU A 23 4.16 4.49 0.60
N LEU A 24 3.99 5.51 1.44
CA LEU A 24 4.83 6.71 1.40
C LEU A 24 6.28 6.44 1.86
N LYS A 25 6.47 5.49 2.80
CA LYS A 25 7.81 5.06 3.26
C LYS A 25 8.61 4.38 2.15
N TYR A 26 7.94 3.58 1.32
CA TYR A 26 8.59 2.74 0.31
C TYR A 26 8.48 3.31 -1.12
N ILE A 27 7.34 3.91 -1.48
CA ILE A 27 6.98 4.33 -2.84
C ILE A 27 6.44 5.78 -2.87
N PRO A 28 7.23 6.78 -2.49
CA PRO A 28 6.75 8.16 -2.30
C PRO A 28 6.23 8.83 -3.58
N ALA A 29 6.73 8.42 -4.74
CA ALA A 29 6.37 9.01 -6.05
C ALA A 29 5.09 8.41 -6.68
N CYS A 30 4.49 7.38 -6.08
CA CYS A 30 3.33 6.70 -6.67
C CYS A 30 2.00 7.48 -6.54
N ILE A 31 1.88 8.51 -5.68
CA ILE A 31 0.58 9.18 -5.48
C ILE A 31 0.31 10.26 -6.56
N THR A 32 1.33 10.71 -7.29
CA THR A 32 1.24 11.85 -8.22
C THR A 32 1.33 11.49 -9.70
N CYS A 33 1.83 10.31 -10.06
CA CYS A 33 1.85 9.86 -11.45
C CYS A 33 0.50 9.20 -11.78
N GLY A 34 -0.26 9.71 -12.75
CA GLY A 34 -1.58 9.19 -13.13
C GLY A 34 -1.64 7.69 -13.45
N GLY A 35 -0.50 7.03 -13.71
CA GLY A 35 -0.41 5.57 -13.91
C GLY A 35 -0.27 4.73 -12.64
N ALA A 36 0.27 5.29 -11.54
CA ALA A 36 0.57 4.53 -10.33
C ALA A 36 -0.67 4.09 -9.53
N SER A 37 -1.80 4.78 -9.72
CA SER A 37 -3.09 4.35 -9.16
C SER A 37 -3.59 3.02 -9.75
N ALA A 38 -3.22 2.70 -10.99
CA ALA A 38 -3.62 1.47 -11.67
C ALA A 38 -2.60 0.32 -11.50
N GLU A 39 -1.46 0.60 -10.87
CA GLU A 39 -0.35 -0.32 -10.73
C GLU A 39 -0.56 -1.34 -9.59
N SER A 40 -0.05 -2.56 -9.77
CA SER A 40 0.00 -3.56 -8.71
C SER A 40 1.06 -3.21 -7.67
N ILE A 41 0.88 -3.69 -6.44
CA ILE A 41 1.90 -3.56 -5.38
C ILE A 41 3.23 -4.14 -5.83
N GLU A 42 3.21 -5.30 -6.50
CA GLU A 42 4.43 -5.94 -7.00
C GLU A 42 5.20 -5.03 -7.96
N ARG A 43 4.53 -4.48 -8.97
CA ARG A 43 5.18 -3.64 -9.97
C ARG A 43 5.67 -2.34 -9.34
N GLY A 44 4.86 -1.70 -8.50
CA GLY A 44 5.26 -0.49 -7.78
C GLY A 44 6.49 -0.72 -6.88
N ALA A 45 6.55 -1.87 -6.19
CA ALA A 45 7.72 -2.24 -5.39
C ALA A 45 8.97 -2.42 -6.26
N ARG A 46 8.87 -3.23 -7.32
CA ARG A 46 10.01 -3.53 -8.20
C ARG A 46 10.54 -2.28 -8.93
N MET A 47 9.65 -1.39 -9.39
CA MET A 47 10.03 -0.12 -10.04
C MET A 47 10.85 0.80 -9.12
N HIS A 48 10.69 0.64 -7.80
CA HIS A 48 11.41 1.40 -6.78
C HIS A 48 12.49 0.57 -6.07
N GLY A 49 12.86 -0.61 -6.61
CA GLY A 49 13.94 -1.44 -6.07
C GLY A 49 13.61 -2.11 -4.73
N ILE A 50 12.33 -2.30 -4.43
CA ILE A 50 11.84 -2.90 -3.19
C ILE A 50 11.35 -4.31 -3.44
N ASP A 51 11.65 -5.21 -2.51
CA ASP A 51 11.08 -6.55 -2.50
C ASP A 51 9.56 -6.49 -2.26
N PRO A 52 8.73 -6.98 -3.22
CA PRO A 52 7.29 -7.04 -3.08
C PRO A 52 6.81 -7.74 -1.81
N ASP A 53 7.49 -8.79 -1.36
CA ASP A 53 7.10 -9.57 -0.20
C ASP A 53 7.33 -8.80 1.11
N VAL A 54 8.40 -7.99 1.18
CA VAL A 54 8.65 -7.06 2.29
C VAL A 54 7.54 -6.01 2.37
N LEU A 55 7.21 -5.39 1.24
CA LEU A 55 6.16 -4.37 1.19
C LEU A 55 4.80 -4.94 1.59
N VAL A 56 4.41 -6.10 1.05
CA VAL A 56 3.14 -6.76 1.41
C VAL A 56 3.09 -7.11 2.88
N ASN A 57 4.19 -7.58 3.48
CA ASN A 57 4.24 -7.87 4.91
C ASN A 57 4.03 -6.61 5.74
N GLU A 58 4.69 -5.50 5.42
CA GLU A 58 4.51 -4.22 6.10
C GLU A 58 3.08 -3.69 5.93
N LEU A 59 2.49 -3.81 4.74
CA LEU A 59 1.11 -3.40 4.46
C LEU A 59 0.09 -4.21 5.29
N ASN A 60 0.32 -5.50 5.48
CA ASN A 60 -0.53 -6.35 6.32
C ASN A 60 -0.31 -6.12 7.83
N ARG A 61 0.85 -5.58 8.22
CA ARG A 61 1.18 -5.20 9.61
C ARG A 61 0.71 -3.78 9.95
N ALA A 62 0.46 -2.94 8.95
CA ALA A 62 -0.07 -1.61 9.16
C ALA A 62 -1.33 -1.68 10.03
N PRO A 63 -1.45 -0.83 11.07
CA PRO A 63 -2.61 -0.86 11.93
C PRO A 63 -3.87 -0.74 11.07
N LYS A 64 -4.79 -1.69 11.25
CA LYS A 64 -6.14 -1.55 10.68
C LYS A 64 -6.68 -0.20 11.15
N PRO A 65 -7.43 0.54 10.30
CA PRO A 65 -8.08 1.75 10.76
C PRO A 65 -8.74 1.41 12.08
N ARG A 66 -8.31 2.10 13.16
CA ARG A 66 -9.00 1.99 14.43
C ARG A 66 -10.43 2.40 14.08
N GLU A 67 -11.38 1.45 14.12
CA GLU A 67 -12.75 1.84 14.44
C GLU A 67 -12.57 2.75 15.65
N LYS A 68 -12.98 4.01 15.51
CA LYS A 68 -12.78 5.02 16.54
C LYS A 68 -13.24 4.38 17.85
N SER A 69 -12.32 4.11 18.75
CA SER A 69 -12.66 3.94 20.15
C SER A 69 -13.06 5.35 20.57
N GLU A 70 -14.34 5.66 20.43
CA GLU A 70 -14.97 6.74 21.17
C GLU A 70 -14.79 6.41 22.64
N ALA A 71 -14.07 7.29 23.33
CA ALA A 71 -14.08 7.42 24.78
C ALA A 71 -14.82 8.71 25.09
#